data_AF-A0A415KDP6-F1
#
_entry.id   AF-A0A415KDP6-F1
#
_cell.length_a   1.000
_cell.length_b   1.000
_cell.length_c   1.000
_cell.angle_alpha   90.00
_cell.angle_beta   90.00
_cell.angle_gamma   90.00
#
_symmetry.space_group_name_H-M   'P 1'
#
loop_
_entity.id
_entity.type
_entity.pdbx_description
1 polymer ?
#
loop_
_entity_poly.entity_id
_entity_poly.type
_entity_poly.pdbx_seq_one_letter_code
_entity_poly.pdbx_strand_id
1 'polypeptide(L)'
;MNRLFDKSIVLACCIAAATGLAVDARLVAAFCLGVIATSLAELAQKERTSRTSEAASYAYIIAAVFVPPFVPFAPLALYDIARRVRRERVWVALGIGVAFVFALVADLRADALAARTLLLTAILSVAATLLSLRTAQLEREQQRMRRIRDELQERALALEARNRDLADRQDYEVELATLAERARIAREIHDSVGHQLTRASLQTEALRVVHADEPRVAADFADVKHTVDEALQLVRASVHALNDTAADLSVQLECIVEGACSDGGPQIELEVLAEHAPANITNCFAAGWRAQTWCKSVPRSV
;
A
#
# COMPACT_ATOMS: atom_id res chain seq x y z
N MET A 1 -9.44 -27.08 3.48
CA MET A 1 -10.54 -27.87 4.09
C MET A 1 -11.29 -28.68 3.03
N ASN A 2 -11.76 -28.06 1.94
CA ASN A 2 -12.48 -28.74 0.85
C ASN A 2 -11.72 -29.94 0.25
N ARG A 3 -10.39 -29.85 0.15
CA ARG A 3 -9.53 -30.92 -0.35
C ARG A 3 -9.63 -32.26 0.42
N LEU A 4 -9.72 -32.20 1.75
CA LEU A 4 -9.85 -33.40 2.59
C LEU A 4 -11.26 -33.97 2.52
N PHE A 5 -12.25 -33.08 2.32
CA PHE A 5 -13.65 -33.43 2.14
C PHE A 5 -13.89 -34.18 0.82
N ASP A 6 -13.31 -33.72 -0.29
CA ASP A 6 -13.44 -34.46 -1.56
C ASP A 6 -12.77 -35.83 -1.50
N LYS A 7 -11.62 -35.94 -0.82
CA LYS A 7 -10.92 -37.22 -0.64
C LYS A 7 -11.70 -38.19 0.26
N SER A 8 -12.33 -37.71 1.32
CA SER A 8 -13.17 -38.56 2.17
C SER A 8 -14.42 -39.06 1.44
N ILE A 9 -15.00 -38.24 0.55
CA ILE A 9 -16.11 -38.65 -0.32
C ILE A 9 -15.67 -39.74 -1.30
N VAL A 10 -14.53 -39.57 -1.97
CA VAL A 10 -14.01 -40.58 -2.91
C VAL A 10 -13.67 -41.90 -2.18
N LEU A 11 -13.06 -41.83 -0.99
CA LEU A 11 -12.81 -43.00 -0.14
C LEU A 11 -14.10 -43.72 0.27
N ALA A 12 -15.12 -42.97 0.71
CA ALA A 12 -16.41 -43.53 1.10
C ALA A 12 -17.10 -44.23 -0.08
N CYS A 13 -17.04 -43.66 -1.28
CA CYS A 13 -17.55 -44.29 -2.49
C CYS A 13 -16.78 -45.55 -2.89
N CYS A 14 -15.44 -45.57 -2.75
CA CYS A 14 -14.63 -46.76 -2.98
C CYS A 14 -14.97 -47.89 -2.00
N ILE A 15 -15.17 -47.56 -0.71
CA ILE A 15 -15.59 -48.53 0.32
C ILE A 15 -16.99 -49.08 -0.01
N ALA A 16 -17.94 -48.22 -0.40
CA ALA A 16 -19.29 -48.62 -0.77
C ALA A 16 -19.34 -49.50 -2.04
N ALA A 17 -18.39 -49.36 -2.97
CA ALA A 17 -18.26 -50.25 -4.13
C ALA A 17 -17.67 -51.62 -3.76
N ALA A 18 -16.85 -51.68 -2.70
CA ALA A 18 -16.19 -52.91 -2.23
C ALA A 18 -17.10 -53.82 -1.37
N THR A 19 -18.21 -53.31 -0.82
CA THR A 19 -19.15 -54.10 -0.01
C THR A 19 -19.89 -55.20 -0.78
N GLY A 20 -19.80 -55.20 -2.13
CA GLY A 20 -20.34 -56.25 -2.99
C GLY A 20 -19.40 -57.42 -3.26
N LEU A 21 -18.15 -57.40 -2.80
CA LEU A 21 -17.18 -58.49 -2.94
C LEU A 21 -17.09 -59.31 -1.65
N ALA A 22 -16.80 -60.61 -1.77
CA ALA A 22 -16.49 -61.46 -0.63
C ALA A 22 -15.30 -60.88 0.14
N VAL A 23 -15.48 -60.67 1.45
CA VAL A 23 -14.48 -60.01 2.29
C VAL A 23 -13.32 -60.97 2.55
N ASP A 24 -12.31 -60.92 1.69
CA ASP A 24 -11.06 -61.66 1.85
C ASP A 24 -9.98 -60.79 2.52
N ALA A 25 -9.06 -61.44 3.25
CA ALA A 25 -7.90 -60.79 3.87
C ALA A 25 -7.05 -59.97 2.86
N ARG A 26 -7.07 -60.37 1.59
CA ARG A 26 -6.40 -59.68 0.48
C ARG A 26 -7.03 -58.33 0.14
N LEU A 27 -8.35 -58.19 0.28
CA LEU A 27 -9.11 -56.96 0.06
C LEU A 27 -8.84 -55.94 1.17
N VAL A 28 -8.76 -56.42 2.41
CA VAL A 28 -8.41 -55.59 3.58
C VAL A 28 -6.96 -55.11 3.49
N ALA A 29 -6.02 -55.98 3.09
CA ALA A 29 -4.62 -55.60 2.88
C ALA A 29 -4.47 -54.54 1.77
N ALA A 30 -5.21 -54.68 0.67
CA ALA A 30 -5.24 -53.70 -0.43
C ALA A 30 -5.80 -52.34 0.03
N PHE A 31 -6.87 -52.32 0.83
CA PHE A 31 -7.42 -51.11 1.42
C PHE A 31 -6.41 -50.39 2.31
N CYS A 32 -5.77 -51.12 3.25
CA CYS A 32 -4.77 -50.54 4.14
C CYS A 32 -3.58 -49.97 3.37
N LEU A 33 -3.08 -50.67 2.34
CA LEU A 33 -1.98 -50.17 1.50
C LEU A 33 -2.37 -48.94 0.70
N GLY A 34 -3.59 -48.87 0.16
CA GLY A 34 -4.09 -47.69 -0.55
C GLY A 34 -4.24 -46.46 0.35
N VAL A 35 -4.74 -46.65 1.58
CA VAL A 35 -4.84 -45.59 2.58
C VAL A 35 -3.45 -45.14 3.06
N ILE A 36 -2.52 -46.06 3.27
CA ILE A 36 -1.14 -45.72 3.68
C ILE A 36 -0.41 -44.97 2.56
N ALA A 37 -0.52 -45.42 1.31
CA ALA A 37 0.10 -44.77 0.16
C ALA A 37 -0.44 -43.35 -0.06
N THR A 38 -1.75 -43.15 0.08
CA THR A 38 -2.37 -41.82 -0.07
C THR A 38 -2.07 -40.88 1.10
N SER A 39 -2.02 -41.40 2.33
CA SER A 39 -1.60 -40.63 3.52
C SER A 39 -0.14 -40.17 3.41
N LEU A 40 0.76 -41.06 2.97
CA LEU A 40 2.18 -40.73 2.75
C LEU A 40 2.36 -39.70 1.64
N ALA A 41 1.53 -39.77 0.59
CA ALA A 41 1.56 -38.81 -0.51
C ALA A 41 1.11 -37.39 -0.08
N GLU A 42 0.28 -37.26 0.98
CA GLU A 42 -0.10 -35.97 1.57
C GLU A 42 0.96 -35.40 2.52
N LEU A 43 1.56 -36.24 3.36
CA LEU A 43 2.65 -35.84 4.25
C LEU A 43 3.89 -35.39 3.45
N ALA A 44 4.24 -36.14 2.39
CA ALA A 44 5.34 -35.81 1.48
C ALA A 44 5.06 -34.60 0.56
N GLN A 45 3.83 -34.06 0.55
CA GLN A 45 3.54 -32.79 -0.13
C GLN A 45 3.86 -31.58 0.75
N LYS A 46 3.89 -31.77 2.07
CA LYS A 46 4.27 -30.73 3.04
C LYS A 46 5.79 -30.56 3.10
N GLU A 47 6.54 -31.64 2.92
CA GLU A 47 8.00 -31.63 2.73
C GLU A 47 8.35 -31.57 1.25
N ARG A 48 9.47 -30.94 0.90
CA ARG A 48 9.85 -30.54 -0.48
C ARG A 48 10.29 -31.71 -1.38
N THR A 49 9.69 -32.90 -1.26
CA THR A 49 10.11 -34.16 -1.91
C THR A 49 9.03 -34.70 -2.87
N SER A 50 8.63 -33.90 -3.86
CA SER A 50 7.54 -34.28 -4.78
C SER A 50 7.85 -35.54 -5.62
N ARG A 51 9.12 -35.82 -5.93
CA ARG A 51 9.54 -36.92 -6.83
C ARG A 51 9.34 -38.32 -6.25
N THR A 52 9.53 -38.52 -4.95
CA THR A 52 9.34 -39.83 -4.30
C THR A 52 7.86 -40.16 -4.15
N SER A 53 7.03 -39.15 -3.92
CA SER A 53 5.57 -39.31 -3.86
C SER A 53 4.95 -39.71 -5.20
N GLU A 54 5.46 -39.18 -6.32
CA GLU A 54 5.01 -39.56 -7.67
C GLU A 54 5.31 -41.03 -7.97
N ALA A 55 6.52 -41.50 -7.65
CA ALA A 55 6.94 -42.88 -7.86
C ALA A 55 6.06 -43.88 -7.07
N ALA A 56 5.65 -43.54 -5.85
CA ALA A 56 4.78 -44.37 -5.03
C ALA A 56 3.37 -44.52 -5.62
N SER A 57 2.79 -43.44 -6.15
CA SER A 57 1.48 -43.49 -6.82
C SER A 57 1.52 -44.29 -8.12
N TYR A 58 2.61 -44.20 -8.91
CA TYR A 58 2.80 -45.02 -10.10
C TYR A 58 2.98 -46.50 -9.76
N ALA A 59 3.78 -46.82 -8.73
CA ALA A 59 3.97 -48.19 -8.26
C ALA A 59 2.64 -48.85 -7.83
N TYR A 60 1.74 -48.08 -7.21
CA TYR A 60 0.42 -48.56 -6.81
C TYR A 60 -0.48 -48.89 -8.02
N ILE A 61 -0.48 -48.06 -9.06
CA ILE A 61 -1.23 -48.33 -10.30
C ILE A 61 -0.69 -49.57 -11.01
N ILE A 62 0.64 -49.72 -11.06
CA ILE A 62 1.28 -50.91 -11.63
C ILE A 62 0.86 -52.15 -10.84
N ALA A 63 0.90 -52.10 -9.51
CA ALA A 63 0.45 -53.21 -8.66
C ALA A 63 -1.05 -53.54 -8.85
N ALA A 64 -1.89 -52.53 -9.10
CA ALA A 64 -3.32 -52.71 -9.34
C ALA A 64 -3.64 -53.43 -10.66
N VAL A 65 -2.75 -53.37 -11.66
CA VAL A 65 -2.90 -54.10 -12.94
C VAL A 65 -2.65 -55.60 -12.77
N PHE A 66 -1.78 -56.00 -11.83
CA PHE A 66 -1.40 -57.40 -11.66
C PHE A 66 -2.22 -58.16 -10.60
N VAL A 67 -3.03 -57.46 -9.78
CA VAL A 67 -3.72 -58.07 -8.64
C VAL A 67 -5.20 -57.62 -8.58
N PRO A 68 -6.17 -58.49 -8.93
CA PRO A 68 -7.60 -58.15 -9.02
C PRO A 68 -8.23 -57.43 -7.81
N PRO A 69 -7.88 -57.73 -6.54
CA PRO A 69 -8.43 -57.00 -5.39
C PRO A 69 -7.99 -55.53 -5.25
N PHE A 70 -7.01 -55.05 -6.02
CA PHE A 70 -6.54 -53.65 -5.98
C PHE A 70 -7.31 -52.72 -6.95
N VAL A 71 -8.07 -53.29 -7.89
CA VAL A 71 -8.87 -52.56 -8.90
C VAL A 71 -9.84 -51.51 -8.28
N PRO A 72 -10.59 -51.75 -7.19
CA PRO A 72 -11.55 -50.77 -6.66
C PRO A 72 -10.90 -49.53 -6.04
N PHE A 73 -9.59 -49.58 -5.73
CA PHE A 73 -8.85 -48.47 -5.12
C PHE A 73 -7.95 -47.71 -6.11
N ALA A 74 -7.86 -48.17 -7.36
CA ALA A 74 -7.17 -47.47 -8.45
C ALA A 74 -7.69 -46.03 -8.70
N PRO A 75 -9.01 -45.72 -8.58
CA PRO A 75 -9.52 -44.36 -8.73
C PRO A 75 -8.91 -43.35 -7.75
N LEU A 76 -8.52 -43.81 -6.55
CA LEU A 76 -7.94 -42.97 -5.51
C LEU A 76 -6.50 -42.54 -5.87
N ALA A 77 -5.72 -43.46 -6.44
CA ALA A 77 -4.38 -43.17 -6.95
C ALA A 77 -4.43 -42.28 -8.21
N LEU A 78 -5.41 -42.52 -9.09
CA LEU A 78 -5.68 -41.68 -10.26
C LEU A 78 -6.08 -40.26 -9.87
N TYR A 79 -6.93 -40.09 -8.84
CA TYR A 79 -7.29 -38.78 -8.31
C TYR A 79 -6.06 -38.00 -7.81
N ASP A 80 -5.14 -38.66 -7.09
CA ASP A 80 -3.94 -38.01 -6.57
C ASP A 80 -2.95 -37.63 -7.69
N ILE A 81 -2.84 -38.43 -8.76
CA ILE A 81 -2.03 -38.13 -9.96
C ILE A 81 -2.66 -37.01 -10.80
N ALA A 82 -3.96 -37.08 -11.08
CA ALA A 82 -4.69 -36.07 -11.87
C ALA A 82 -4.63 -34.69 -11.21
N ARG A 83 -4.61 -34.64 -9.87
CA ARG A 83 -4.44 -33.40 -9.10
C ARG A 83 -3.00 -32.86 -9.10
N ARG A 84 -1.99 -33.72 -9.24
CA ARG A 84 -0.56 -33.35 -9.31
C ARG A 84 -0.13 -32.85 -10.69
N VAL A 85 -0.89 -33.19 -11.73
CA VAL A 85 -0.55 -32.91 -13.12
C VAL A 85 -0.82 -31.45 -13.52
N ARG A 86 0.24 -30.71 -13.83
CA ARG A 86 0.17 -29.39 -14.51
C ARG A 86 -0.46 -29.52 -15.90
N ARG A 87 -1.07 -28.43 -16.38
CA ARG A 87 -1.84 -28.28 -17.64
C ARG A 87 -1.22 -28.98 -18.87
N GLU A 88 0.10 -29.15 -18.92
CA GLU A 88 0.84 -29.80 -20.02
C GLU A 88 0.76 -31.35 -20.04
N ARG A 89 0.46 -32.01 -18.91
CA ARG A 89 0.41 -33.48 -18.82
C ARG A 89 -0.99 -34.04 -18.61
N VAL A 90 -2.05 -33.23 -18.78
CA VAL A 90 -3.46 -33.68 -18.70
C VAL A 90 -3.70 -34.84 -19.68
N TRP A 91 -3.05 -34.81 -20.85
CA TRP A 91 -3.05 -35.89 -21.84
C TRP A 91 -2.49 -37.21 -21.30
N VAL A 92 -1.54 -37.18 -20.36
CA VAL A 92 -0.96 -38.37 -19.71
C VAL A 92 -1.97 -38.96 -18.71
N ALA A 93 -2.65 -38.12 -17.93
CA ALA A 93 -3.72 -38.58 -17.04
C ALA A 93 -4.89 -39.18 -17.84
N LEU A 94 -5.24 -38.57 -18.97
CA LEU A 94 -6.25 -39.08 -19.89
C LEU A 94 -5.80 -40.40 -20.55
N GLY A 95 -4.53 -40.51 -20.94
CA GLY A 95 -3.94 -41.73 -21.50
C GLY A 95 -3.91 -42.89 -20.50
N ILE A 96 -3.61 -42.63 -19.22
CA ILE A 96 -3.67 -43.65 -18.17
C ILE A 96 -5.12 -44.04 -17.89
N GLY A 97 -6.06 -43.10 -17.92
CA GLY A 97 -7.49 -43.39 -17.84
C GLY A 97 -7.98 -44.29 -18.98
N VAL A 98 -7.53 -44.03 -20.22
CA VAL A 98 -7.84 -44.86 -21.39
C VAL A 98 -7.19 -46.24 -21.28
N ALA A 99 -5.93 -46.33 -20.83
CA ALA A 99 -5.24 -47.60 -20.61
C ALA A 99 -5.91 -48.45 -19.51
N PHE A 100 -6.41 -47.80 -18.46
CA PHE A 100 -7.18 -48.45 -17.40
C PHE A 100 -8.50 -49.00 -17.91
N VAL A 101 -9.25 -48.21 -18.71
CA VAL A 101 -10.47 -48.68 -19.40
C VAL A 101 -10.17 -49.85 -20.33
N PHE A 102 -9.03 -49.84 -21.02
CA PHE A 102 -8.63 -50.91 -21.93
C PHE A 102 -8.28 -52.21 -21.18
N ALA A 103 -7.59 -52.11 -20.04
CA ALA A 103 -7.33 -53.24 -19.15
C ALA A 103 -8.64 -53.81 -18.55
N LEU A 104 -9.60 -52.93 -18.22
CA LEU A 104 -10.95 -53.28 -17.75
C LEU A 104 -11.74 -54.10 -18.79
N VAL A 105 -11.63 -53.73 -20.08
CA VAL A 105 -12.29 -54.42 -21.21
C VAL A 105 -11.70 -55.80 -21.46
N ALA A 106 -10.42 -56.01 -21.14
CA ALA A 106 -9.81 -57.34 -21.21
C ALA A 106 -10.32 -58.28 -20.11
N ASP A 107 -10.58 -57.75 -18.90
CA ASP A 107 -11.05 -58.51 -17.73
C ASP A 107 -12.57 -58.81 -17.75
N LEU A 108 -13.34 -58.00 -18.50
CA LEU A 108 -14.77 -58.22 -18.80
C LEU A 108 -15.07 -59.55 -19.53
N ARG A 109 -14.05 -60.24 -20.04
CA ARG A 109 -14.21 -61.56 -20.66
C ARG A 109 -14.26 -62.72 -19.66
N ALA A 110 -14.06 -62.46 -18.37
CA ALA A 110 -13.90 -63.52 -17.37
C ALA A 110 -15.10 -63.76 -16.43
N ASP A 111 -15.98 -62.79 -16.11
CA ASP A 111 -17.13 -63.07 -15.21
C ASP A 111 -18.26 -62.01 -15.19
N ALA A 112 -19.53 -62.43 -15.03
CA ALA A 112 -20.71 -61.56 -15.15
C ALA A 112 -20.97 -60.64 -13.92
N LEU A 113 -20.51 -61.02 -12.73
CA LEU A 113 -20.55 -60.18 -11.52
C LEU A 113 -19.50 -59.05 -11.54
N ALA A 114 -18.43 -59.21 -12.33
CA ALA A 114 -17.40 -58.18 -12.51
C ALA A 114 -17.90 -56.98 -13.31
N ALA A 115 -18.83 -57.16 -14.26
CA ALA A 115 -19.30 -56.05 -15.10
C ALA A 115 -19.94 -54.90 -14.31
N ARG A 116 -20.70 -55.20 -13.24
CA ARG A 116 -21.37 -54.19 -12.40
C ARG A 116 -20.38 -53.40 -11.52
N THR A 117 -19.37 -54.07 -10.96
CA THR A 117 -18.33 -53.42 -10.14
C THR A 117 -17.38 -52.60 -11.01
N LEU A 118 -17.06 -53.07 -12.22
CA LEU A 118 -16.24 -52.36 -13.20
C LEU A 118 -16.95 -51.09 -13.72
N LEU A 119 -18.26 -51.13 -13.97
CA LEU A 119 -19.04 -49.94 -14.34
C LEU A 119 -19.07 -48.90 -13.22
N LEU A 120 -19.28 -49.31 -11.97
CA LEU A 120 -19.29 -48.40 -10.83
C LEU A 120 -17.92 -47.75 -10.58
N THR A 121 -16.82 -48.52 -10.69
CA THR A 121 -15.46 -47.97 -10.54
C THR A 121 -15.10 -47.00 -11.66
N ALA A 122 -15.52 -47.26 -12.90
CA ALA A 122 -15.33 -46.34 -14.02
C ALA A 122 -16.10 -45.01 -13.81
N ILE A 123 -17.37 -45.08 -13.40
CA ILE A 123 -18.19 -43.88 -13.12
C ILE A 123 -17.57 -43.06 -11.97
N LEU A 124 -17.13 -43.73 -10.90
CA LEU A 124 -16.50 -43.07 -9.76
C LEU A 124 -15.15 -42.43 -10.10
N SER A 125 -14.35 -43.07 -10.97
CA SER A 125 -13.09 -42.49 -11.45
C SER A 125 -13.32 -41.22 -12.27
N VAL A 126 -14.30 -41.23 -13.17
CA VAL A 126 -14.68 -40.04 -13.95
C VAL A 126 -15.19 -38.94 -13.03
N ALA A 127 -16.08 -39.26 -12.08
CA ALA A 127 -16.58 -38.28 -11.11
C ALA A 127 -15.47 -37.67 -10.26
N ALA A 128 -14.52 -38.48 -9.77
CA ALA A 128 -13.37 -38.03 -9.00
C ALA A 128 -12.47 -37.08 -9.81
N THR A 129 -12.20 -37.40 -11.08
CA THR A 129 -11.38 -36.54 -11.95
C THR A 129 -12.07 -35.20 -12.22
N LEU A 130 -13.38 -35.20 -12.47
CA LEU A 130 -14.17 -33.98 -12.67
C LEU A 130 -14.19 -33.10 -11.41
N LEU A 131 -14.38 -33.72 -10.24
CA LEU A 131 -14.39 -32.99 -8.97
C LEU A 131 -13.00 -32.38 -8.68
N SER A 132 -11.92 -33.12 -8.92
CA SER A 132 -10.55 -32.62 -8.78
C SER A 132 -10.27 -31.42 -9.70
N LEU A 133 -10.76 -31.46 -10.94
CA LEU A 133 -10.57 -30.37 -11.89
C LEU A 133 -11.35 -29.13 -11.46
N ARG A 134 -12.60 -29.31 -11.02
CA ARG A 134 -13.44 -28.23 -10.49
C ARG A 134 -12.82 -27.57 -9.26
N THR A 135 -12.34 -28.36 -8.29
CA THR A 135 -11.73 -27.80 -7.09
C THR A 135 -10.39 -27.14 -7.37
N ALA A 136 -9.58 -27.68 -8.28
CA ALA A 136 -8.35 -27.02 -8.72
C ALA A 136 -8.61 -25.70 -9.47
N GLN A 137 -9.69 -25.60 -10.26
CA GLN A 137 -10.10 -24.36 -10.91
C GLN A 137 -10.55 -23.31 -9.88
N LEU A 138 -11.45 -23.69 -8.97
CA LEU A 138 -11.97 -22.82 -7.92
C LEU A 138 -10.86 -22.31 -7.00
N GLU A 139 -9.92 -23.18 -6.58
CA GLU A 139 -8.78 -22.77 -5.76
C GLU A 139 -7.91 -21.72 -6.47
N ARG A 140 -7.68 -21.86 -7.79
CA ARG A 140 -6.92 -20.89 -8.58
C ARG A 140 -7.65 -19.57 -8.74
N GLU A 141 -8.96 -19.59 -8.99
CA GLU A 141 -9.77 -18.37 -9.09
C GLU A 141 -9.82 -17.65 -7.75
N GLN A 142 -10.02 -18.36 -6.64
CA GLN A 142 -9.99 -17.79 -5.30
C GLN A 142 -8.62 -17.18 -4.98
N GLN A 143 -7.52 -17.85 -5.33
CA GLN A 143 -6.17 -17.30 -5.15
C GLN A 143 -5.94 -16.03 -5.98
N ARG A 144 -6.39 -16.03 -7.24
CA ARG A 144 -6.33 -14.83 -8.10
C ARG A 144 -7.14 -13.68 -7.50
N MET A 145 -8.35 -13.96 -7.04
CA MET A 145 -9.22 -12.95 -6.43
C MET A 145 -8.59 -12.36 -5.17
N ARG A 146 -7.97 -13.19 -4.32
CA ARG A 146 -7.26 -12.71 -3.13
C ARG A 146 -6.09 -11.81 -3.50
N ARG A 147 -5.24 -12.22 -4.44
CA ARG A 147 -4.10 -11.40 -4.90
C ARG A 147 -4.56 -10.06 -5.47
N ILE A 148 -5.58 -10.07 -6.32
CA ILE A 148 -6.12 -8.83 -6.90
C ILE A 148 -6.68 -7.93 -5.79
N ARG A 149 -7.38 -8.48 -4.80
CA ARG A 149 -7.88 -7.71 -3.65
C ARG A 149 -6.74 -7.10 -2.86
N ASP A 150 -5.70 -7.87 -2.56
CA ASP A 150 -4.53 -7.40 -1.82
C ASP A 150 -3.81 -6.27 -2.58
N GLU A 151 -3.59 -6.45 -3.89
CA GLU A 151 -2.99 -5.42 -4.77
C GLU A 151 -3.84 -4.15 -4.85
N LEU A 152 -5.17 -4.27 -4.95
CA LEU A 152 -6.07 -3.12 -4.96
C LEU A 152 -6.07 -2.40 -3.62
N GLN A 153 -6.04 -3.13 -2.51
CA GLN A 153 -6.00 -2.56 -1.18
C GLN A 153 -4.68 -1.83 -0.93
N GLU A 154 -3.55 -2.41 -1.34
CA GLU A 154 -2.23 -1.77 -1.27
C GLU A 154 -2.20 -0.46 -2.08
N ARG A 155 -2.71 -0.49 -3.32
CA ARG A 155 -2.79 0.72 -4.16
C ARG A 155 -3.73 1.78 -3.58
N ALA A 156 -4.87 1.37 -3.00
CA ALA A 156 -5.81 2.29 -2.36
C ALA A 156 -5.15 3.02 -1.18
N LEU A 157 -4.47 2.28 -0.30
CA LEU A 157 -3.74 2.86 0.83
C LEU A 157 -2.60 3.79 0.37
N ALA A 158 -1.86 3.41 -0.68
CA ALA A 158 -0.82 4.25 -1.25
C ALA A 158 -1.37 5.55 -1.86
N LEU A 159 -2.51 5.49 -2.54
CA LEU A 159 -3.19 6.68 -3.08
C LEU A 159 -3.74 7.57 -1.98
N GLU A 160 -4.32 6.98 -0.93
CA GLU A 160 -4.83 7.70 0.22
C GLU A 160 -3.71 8.43 0.97
N ALA A 161 -2.55 7.78 1.17
CA ALA A 161 -1.38 8.39 1.77
C ALA A 161 -0.84 9.55 0.91
N ARG A 162 -0.76 9.39 -0.41
CA ARG A 162 -0.36 10.48 -1.32
C ARG A 162 -1.36 11.63 -1.33
N ASN A 163 -2.65 11.35 -1.24
CA ASN A 163 -3.67 12.40 -1.21
C ASN A 163 -3.55 13.22 0.07
N ARG A 164 -3.31 12.58 1.23
CA ARG A 164 -3.00 13.28 2.48
C ARG A 164 -1.76 14.16 2.37
N ASP A 165 -0.65 13.63 1.87
CA ASP A 165 0.59 14.40 1.68
C ASP A 165 0.37 15.62 0.75
N LEU A 166 -0.42 15.47 -0.31
CA LEU A 166 -0.77 16.60 -1.18
C LEU A 166 -1.68 17.63 -0.49
N ALA A 167 -2.64 17.19 0.32
CA ALA A 167 -3.51 18.08 1.08
C ALA A 167 -2.70 18.87 2.13
N ASP A 168 -1.83 18.19 2.88
CA ASP A 168 -0.96 18.82 3.88
C ASP A 168 -0.03 19.86 3.24
N ARG A 169 0.54 19.57 2.05
CA ARG A 169 1.35 20.54 1.28
C ARG A 169 0.53 21.72 0.79
N GLN A 170 -0.69 21.49 0.32
CA GLN A 170 -1.56 22.56 -0.14
C GLN A 170 -1.90 23.50 1.02
N ASP A 171 -2.23 22.97 2.19
CA ASP A 171 -2.52 23.76 3.38
C ASP A 171 -1.31 24.60 3.80
N TYR A 172 -0.11 24.01 3.76
CA TYR A 172 1.15 24.71 4.02
C TYR A 172 1.43 25.83 2.99
N GLU A 173 1.24 25.58 1.68
CA GLU A 173 1.39 26.61 0.64
C GLU A 173 0.40 27.77 0.83
N VAL A 174 -0.84 27.48 1.22
CA VAL A 174 -1.87 28.50 1.51
C VAL A 174 -1.48 29.33 2.74
N GLU A 175 -0.95 28.70 3.78
CA GLU A 175 -0.47 29.39 4.98
C GLU A 175 0.71 30.32 4.63
N LEU A 176 1.71 29.80 3.90
CA LEU A 176 2.84 30.59 3.42
C LEU A 176 2.40 31.79 2.57
N ALA A 177 1.50 31.57 1.61
CA ALA A 177 0.96 32.65 0.78
C ALA A 177 0.22 33.70 1.62
N THR A 178 -0.52 33.27 2.64
CA THR A 178 -1.23 34.16 3.57
C THR A 178 -0.26 35.00 4.40
N LEU A 179 0.82 34.40 4.92
CA LEU A 179 1.85 35.11 5.68
C LEU A 179 2.62 36.10 4.80
N ALA A 180 2.98 35.68 3.58
CA ALA A 180 3.63 36.54 2.60
C ALA A 180 2.76 37.75 2.22
N GLU A 181 1.45 37.53 2.07
CA GLU A 181 0.49 38.58 1.78
C GLU A 181 0.34 39.56 2.94
N ARG A 182 0.25 39.07 4.18
CA ARG A 182 0.24 39.93 5.38
C ARG A 182 1.50 40.78 5.49
N ALA A 183 2.68 40.20 5.21
CA ALA A 183 3.95 40.92 5.21
C ALA A 183 4.05 41.94 4.06
N ARG A 184 3.42 41.67 2.91
CA ARG A 184 3.29 42.62 1.80
C ARG A 184 2.42 43.81 2.19
N ILE A 185 1.23 43.55 2.74
CA ILE A 185 0.30 44.60 3.21
C ILE A 185 0.95 45.47 4.29
N ALA A 186 1.65 44.86 5.25
CA ALA A 186 2.36 45.58 6.32
C ALA A 186 3.38 46.60 5.75
N ARG A 187 4.17 46.19 4.75
CA ARG A 187 5.12 47.07 4.06
C ARG A 187 4.41 48.17 3.28
N GLU A 188 3.37 47.83 2.53
CA GLU A 188 2.61 48.81 1.75
C GLU A 188 1.96 49.89 2.64
N ILE A 189 1.39 49.51 3.79
CA ILE A 189 0.85 50.47 4.76
C ILE A 189 1.97 51.34 5.36
N HIS A 190 3.10 50.74 5.73
CA HIS A 190 4.24 51.48 6.28
C HIS A 190 4.77 52.53 5.30
N ASP A 191 4.95 52.13 4.05
CA ASP A 191 5.53 53.00 3.01
C ASP A 191 4.54 54.07 2.54
N SER A 192 3.27 53.73 2.36
CA SER A 192 2.26 54.69 1.90
C SER A 192 1.75 55.59 3.03
N VAL A 193 1.09 55.01 4.04
CA VAL A 193 0.44 55.75 5.13
C VAL A 193 1.45 56.25 6.14
N GLY A 194 2.42 55.41 6.54
CA GLY A 194 3.45 55.80 7.51
C GLY A 194 4.29 56.99 7.03
N HIS A 195 4.68 57.01 5.76
CA HIS A 195 5.43 58.12 5.17
C HIS A 195 4.57 59.39 5.04
N GLN A 196 3.30 59.27 4.63
CA GLN A 196 2.36 60.39 4.54
C GLN A 196 2.09 61.04 5.90
N LEU A 197 1.83 60.24 6.94
CA LEU A 197 1.59 60.75 8.30
C LEU A 197 2.84 61.40 8.89
N THR A 198 4.03 60.83 8.65
CA THR A 198 5.30 61.44 9.10
C THR A 198 5.51 62.80 8.43
N ARG A 199 5.22 62.92 7.13
CA ARG A 199 5.28 64.20 6.41
C ARG A 199 4.25 65.20 6.94
N ALA A 200 3.02 64.76 7.19
CA ALA A 200 1.97 65.59 7.77
C ALA A 200 2.36 66.10 9.17
N SER A 201 2.89 65.23 10.05
CA SER A 201 3.35 65.62 11.39
C SER A 201 4.45 66.71 11.31
N LEU A 202 5.44 66.52 10.43
CA LEU A 202 6.50 67.51 10.20
C LEU A 202 5.97 68.84 9.64
N GLN A 203 5.03 68.81 8.70
CA GLN A 203 4.42 70.01 8.13
C GLN A 203 3.58 70.77 9.16
N THR A 204 2.80 70.07 9.98
CA THR A 204 2.01 70.67 11.05
C THR A 204 2.91 71.31 12.11
N GLU A 205 4.02 70.66 12.47
CA GLU A 205 5.00 71.24 13.39
C GLU A 205 5.69 72.48 12.80
N ALA A 206 6.02 72.47 11.51
CA ALA A 206 6.59 73.64 10.84
C ALA A 206 5.60 74.83 10.82
N LEU A 207 4.32 74.59 10.54
CA LEU A 207 3.28 75.62 10.59
C LEU A 207 3.11 76.19 12.00
N ARG A 208 3.16 75.34 13.03
CA ARG A 208 3.14 75.77 14.44
C ARG A 208 4.31 76.70 14.78
N VAL A 209 5.51 76.41 14.26
CA VAL A 209 6.71 77.24 14.46
C VAL A 209 6.61 78.57 13.71
N VAL A 210 6.10 78.57 12.47
CA VAL A 210 5.94 79.79 11.66
C VAL A 210 4.91 80.75 12.27
N HIS A 211 3.82 80.23 12.85
CA HIS A 211 2.76 81.02 13.50
C HIS A 211 2.95 81.17 15.02
N ALA A 212 4.18 81.10 15.52
CA ALA A 212 4.46 81.18 16.97
C ALA A 212 3.95 82.47 17.64
N ASP A 213 3.89 83.57 16.87
CA ASP A 213 3.41 84.88 17.35
C ASP A 213 1.88 85.00 17.36
N GLU A 214 1.16 84.00 16.84
CA GLU A 214 -0.30 83.94 16.75
C GLU A 214 -0.85 82.81 17.65
N PRO A 215 -1.03 83.06 18.97
CA PRO A 215 -1.24 81.99 19.95
C PRO A 215 -2.49 81.13 19.72
N ARG A 216 -3.55 81.67 19.08
CA ARG A 216 -4.73 80.88 18.70
C ARG A 216 -4.43 79.91 17.55
N VAL A 217 -3.74 80.37 16.51
CA VAL A 217 -3.39 79.56 15.34
C VAL A 217 -2.35 78.49 15.72
N ALA A 218 -1.39 78.84 16.58
CA ALA A 218 -0.43 77.89 17.13
C ALA A 218 -1.10 76.79 17.99
N ALA A 219 -2.20 77.11 18.70
CA ALA A 219 -2.98 76.13 19.45
C ALA A 219 -3.74 75.17 18.51
N ASP A 220 -4.40 75.68 17.47
CA ASP A 220 -5.09 74.84 16.48
C ASP A 220 -4.13 73.84 15.81
N PHE A 221 -2.93 74.28 15.42
CA PHE A 221 -1.91 73.37 14.87
C PHE A 221 -1.35 72.39 15.89
N ALA A 222 -1.32 72.72 17.19
CA ALA A 222 -0.93 71.78 18.23
C ALA A 222 -1.95 70.64 18.36
N ASP A 223 -3.25 70.93 18.28
CA ASP A 223 -4.31 69.93 18.31
C ASP A 223 -4.28 69.01 17.08
N VAL A 224 -4.05 69.59 15.88
CA VAL A 224 -3.87 68.82 14.64
C VAL A 224 -2.65 67.91 14.75
N LYS A 225 -1.53 68.40 15.29
CA LYS A 225 -0.33 67.58 15.49
C LYS A 225 -0.60 66.42 16.43
N HIS A 226 -1.29 66.67 17.54
CA HIS A 226 -1.65 65.61 18.49
C HIS A 226 -2.45 64.49 17.80
N THR A 227 -3.41 64.86 16.96
CA THR A 227 -4.24 63.92 16.21
C THR A 227 -3.41 63.11 15.19
N VAL A 228 -2.47 63.75 14.49
CA VAL A 228 -1.58 63.08 13.54
C VAL A 228 -0.61 62.13 14.25
N ASP A 229 -0.06 62.52 15.39
CA ASP A 229 0.85 61.69 16.17
C ASP A 229 0.13 60.46 16.77
N GLU A 230 -1.13 60.62 17.21
CA GLU A 230 -1.99 59.51 17.65
C GLU A 230 -2.28 58.53 16.49
N ALA A 231 -2.64 59.06 15.31
CA ALA A 231 -2.83 58.24 14.11
C ALA A 231 -1.54 57.49 13.71
N LEU A 232 -0.38 58.12 13.85
CA LEU A 232 0.94 57.51 13.60
C LEU A 232 1.22 56.34 14.57
N GLN A 233 0.89 56.51 15.85
CA GLN A 233 1.03 55.44 16.85
C GLN A 233 0.08 54.27 16.56
N LEU A 234 -1.17 54.55 16.23
CA LEU A 234 -2.16 53.53 15.87
C LEU A 234 -1.70 52.71 14.65
N VAL A 235 -1.27 53.38 13.58
CA VAL A 235 -0.78 52.70 12.36
C VAL A 235 0.47 51.87 12.66
N ARG A 236 1.42 52.39 13.46
CA ARG A 236 2.61 51.62 13.87
C ARG A 236 2.24 50.37 14.66
N ALA A 237 1.31 50.49 15.61
CA ALA A 237 0.82 49.35 16.39
C ALA A 237 0.12 48.31 15.50
N SER A 238 -0.71 48.74 14.55
CA SER A 238 -1.39 47.83 13.61
C SER A 238 -0.42 47.13 12.66
N VAL A 239 0.58 47.84 12.12
CA VAL A 239 1.61 47.24 11.25
C VAL A 239 2.50 46.27 12.03
N HIS A 240 2.87 46.60 13.28
CA HIS A 240 3.57 45.66 14.16
C HIS A 240 2.75 44.41 14.43
N ALA A 241 1.46 44.53 14.77
CA ALA A 241 0.60 43.36 14.98
C ALA A 241 0.50 42.48 13.71
N LEU A 242 0.39 43.09 12.53
CA LEU A 242 0.33 42.37 11.26
C LEU A 242 1.65 41.67 10.91
N ASN A 243 2.79 42.28 11.25
CA ASN A 243 4.12 41.75 11.01
C ASN A 243 4.53 40.68 12.05
N ASP A 244 4.19 40.85 13.32
CA ASP A 244 4.48 39.88 14.39
C ASP A 244 3.74 38.56 14.16
N THR A 245 2.55 38.61 13.56
CA THR A 245 1.80 37.42 13.15
C THR A 245 2.34 36.77 11.86
N ALA A 246 3.13 37.51 11.07
CA ALA A 246 3.75 37.02 9.83
C ALA A 246 5.21 36.57 10.02
N ALA A 247 5.84 37.00 11.11
CA ALA A 247 7.22 36.68 11.45
C ALA A 247 7.30 35.38 12.27
N ASP A 248 6.83 34.28 11.68
CA ASP A 248 7.31 32.99 12.13
C ASP A 248 8.77 32.84 11.63
N LEU A 249 9.70 32.79 12.58
CA LEU A 249 11.14 32.68 12.35
C LEU A 249 11.45 31.49 11.42
N SER A 250 10.66 30.42 11.56
CA SER A 250 10.69 29.20 10.78
C SER A 250 10.49 29.50 9.29
N VAL A 251 9.40 30.20 8.96
CA VAL A 251 9.03 30.54 7.57
C VAL A 251 10.04 31.47 6.91
N GLN A 252 10.56 32.47 7.63
CA GLN A 252 11.57 33.37 7.06
C GLN A 252 12.91 32.67 6.81
N LEU A 253 13.33 31.75 7.69
CA LEU A 253 14.57 31.00 7.53
C LEU A 253 14.44 29.96 6.42
N GLU A 254 13.29 29.29 6.30
CA GLU A 254 13.03 28.30 5.25
C GLU A 254 13.07 28.96 3.86
N CYS A 255 12.42 30.12 3.70
CA CYS A 255 12.45 30.89 2.44
C CYS A 255 13.87 31.36 2.06
N ILE A 256 14.71 31.70 3.05
CA ILE A 256 16.13 32.08 2.81
C ILE A 256 16.95 30.86 2.40
N VAL A 257 16.74 29.71 3.04
CA VAL A 257 17.43 28.45 2.72
C VAL A 257 17.04 27.96 1.33
N GLU A 258 15.77 28.02 0.97
CA GLU A 258 15.25 27.59 -0.33
C GLU A 258 15.80 28.47 -1.47
N GLY A 259 15.90 29.78 -1.24
CA GLY A 259 16.58 30.71 -2.15
C GLY A 259 18.08 30.41 -2.32
N ALA A 260 18.78 30.05 -1.24
CA ALA A 260 20.22 29.71 -1.29
C ALA A 260 20.51 28.34 -1.93
N CYS A 261 19.60 27.38 -1.80
CA CYS A 261 19.70 26.06 -2.44
C CYS A 261 19.41 26.12 -3.95
N SER A 262 18.55 27.04 -4.39
CA SER A 262 18.19 27.20 -5.82
C SER A 262 19.35 27.69 -6.71
N ASP A 263 20.32 28.40 -6.14
CA ASP A 263 21.52 28.90 -6.84
C ASP A 263 22.68 27.87 -6.92
N GLY A 264 22.40 26.58 -6.70
CA GLY A 264 23.40 25.50 -6.74
C GLY A 264 24.26 25.42 -5.48
N GLY A 265 23.78 25.95 -4.35
CA GLY A 265 24.43 25.91 -3.05
C GLY A 265 24.40 24.53 -2.36
N PRO A 266 25.16 24.37 -1.26
CA PRO A 266 25.19 23.13 -0.47
C PRO A 266 23.81 22.82 0.13
N GLN A 267 23.50 21.53 0.34
CA GLN A 267 22.32 21.12 1.10
C GLN A 267 22.45 21.60 2.56
N ILE A 268 21.53 22.46 2.98
CA ILE A 268 21.46 23.00 4.33
C ILE A 268 20.26 22.34 5.02
N GLU A 269 20.52 21.56 6.05
CA GLU A 269 19.49 21.00 6.94
C GLU A 269 19.30 21.99 8.10
N LEU A 270 18.09 22.57 8.20
CA LEU A 270 17.78 23.60 9.18
C LEU A 270 16.91 22.99 10.28
N GLU A 271 17.42 22.98 11.52
CA GLU A 271 16.67 22.56 12.70
C GLU A 271 16.42 23.78 13.59
N VAL A 272 15.16 24.26 13.61
CA VAL A 272 14.75 25.41 14.43
C VAL A 272 14.19 24.90 15.75
N LEU A 273 14.99 25.00 16.81
CA LEU A 273 14.66 24.55 18.17
C LEU A 273 13.84 25.58 19.00
N ALA A 274 13.47 26.72 18.42
CA ALA A 274 12.78 27.79 19.11
C ALA A 274 11.37 27.98 18.53
N GLU A 275 10.37 27.52 19.27
CA GLU A 275 8.96 27.51 18.84
C GLU A 275 8.34 28.92 18.78
N HIS A 276 8.86 29.89 19.56
CA HIS A 276 8.44 31.30 19.54
C HIS A 276 9.62 32.23 19.87
N ALA A 277 10.06 33.04 18.89
CA ALA A 277 11.00 34.13 19.11
C ALA A 277 10.33 35.48 18.81
N PRO A 278 10.47 36.51 19.67
CA PRO A 278 9.87 37.82 19.42
C PRO A 278 10.46 38.46 18.14
N ALA A 279 9.61 39.16 17.38
CA ALA A 279 9.90 39.59 16.01
C ALA A 279 11.16 40.47 15.87
N ASN A 280 11.55 41.19 16.92
CA ASN A 280 12.79 41.96 16.97
C ASN A 280 14.05 41.07 16.91
N ILE A 281 14.05 39.93 17.59
CA ILE A 281 15.15 38.96 17.58
C ILE A 281 15.17 38.23 16.23
N THR A 282 14.00 37.84 15.72
CA THR A 282 13.82 37.21 14.41
C THR A 282 14.35 38.08 13.28
N ASN A 283 13.98 39.37 13.26
CA ASN A 283 14.45 40.31 12.24
C ASN A 283 15.97 40.60 12.35
N CYS A 284 16.53 40.69 13.57
CA CYS A 284 17.97 40.84 13.76
C CYS A 284 18.76 39.64 13.24
N PHE A 285 18.29 38.41 13.53
CA PHE A 285 18.93 37.19 13.03
C PHE A 285 18.82 37.06 11.50
N ALA A 286 17.63 37.31 10.94
CA ALA A 286 17.42 37.28 9.49
C ALA A 286 18.27 38.34 8.76
N ALA A 287 18.42 39.54 9.33
CA ALA A 287 19.28 40.59 8.79
C ALA A 287 20.77 40.22 8.86
N GLY A 288 21.23 39.65 9.98
CA GLY A 288 22.60 39.16 10.14
C GLY A 288 22.96 38.08 9.12
N TRP A 289 22.05 37.14 8.88
CA TRP A 289 22.29 36.06 7.93
C TRP A 289 22.30 36.55 6.48
N ARG A 290 21.39 37.46 6.11
CA ARG A 290 21.40 38.12 4.79
C ARG A 290 22.68 38.92 4.54
N ALA A 291 23.20 39.62 5.54
CA ALA A 291 24.47 40.35 5.41
C ALA A 291 25.67 39.41 5.21
N GLN A 292 25.64 38.23 5.84
CA GLN A 292 26.73 37.27 5.78
C GLN A 292 26.75 36.46 4.48
N THR A 293 25.58 36.17 3.89
CA THR A 293 25.48 35.63 2.52
C THR A 293 25.90 36.65 1.47
N TRP A 294 25.52 37.93 1.63
CA TRP A 294 25.98 39.02 0.76
C TRP A 294 27.51 39.21 0.81
N CYS A 295 28.12 39.15 2.00
CA CYS A 295 29.57 39.31 2.16
C CYS A 295 30.37 38.15 1.52
N LYS A 296 29.75 36.98 1.33
CA LYS A 296 30.36 35.84 0.61
C LYS A 296 30.16 35.90 -0.91
N SER A 297 29.16 36.65 -1.41
CA SER A 297 28.88 36.76 -2.85
C SER A 297 29.52 37.97 -3.54
N VAL A 298 30.06 38.94 -2.78
CA VAL A 298 30.87 40.03 -3.36
C VAL A 298 32.24 39.49 -3.79
N PRO A 299 32.58 39.45 -5.09
CA PRO A 299 33.93 39.07 -5.52
C PRO A 299 34.92 40.09 -4.98
N ARG A 300 35.92 39.62 -4.21
CA ARG A 300 37.09 40.42 -3.83
C ARG A 300 37.81 40.83 -5.12
N SER A 301 37.50 42.02 -5.62
CA SER A 301 38.34 42.70 -6.61
C SER A 301 39.54 43.28 -5.86
N VAL A 302 40.68 42.59 -6.01
CA VAL A 302 42.03 43.12 -5.81
C VAL A 302 42.72 43.02 -7.15
#